data_AF-A0A6S6P731-F1
#
_entry.id   AF-A0A6S6P731-F1
#
_cell.length_a   1.000
_cell.length_b   1.000
_cell.length_c   1.000
_cell.angle_alpha   90.00
_cell.angle_beta   90.00
_cell.angle_gamma   90.00
#
_symmetry.space_group_name_H-M   'P 1'
#
loop_
_entity.id
_entity.type
_entity.pdbx_description
1 polymer ?
#
loop_
_entity_poly.entity_id
_entity_poly.type
_entity_poly.pdbx_seq_one_letter_code
_entity_poly.pdbx_strand_id
1 'polypeptide(L)'
;MRLGVMIGAERGDMARKVTKLVSDIEWAESAGMDTAWMPQVPNDFDCLTMVALMAAHTSRIELGTAVVPLQAQHPIALARQALSVHAVAGGRLALGVGPSHHWIVRDMLGLPYDKPAAYTRDYLEVLNAALAGPGDVDVENDSFTVHNPTVLAADPPMPVLVAALGPVMLQLAGELADGTVLWMADEKAIGDHIAPKISKAAADAGRPAPRIVAGIPVCLCANSEIDAAKERANRILAEAETSPNYQRLLDRGDARNVGDLCAAGDMETILRRFRDFADAGVTDLSVRLLPIGDTRDELIASKYRTREVIAELAKQVR
;
A
#
# COMPACT_ATOMS: atom_id res chain seq x y z
N MET A 1 -2.14 -16.44 -3.51
CA MET A 1 -1.96 -15.03 -3.06
C MET A 1 -1.04 -14.34 -4.06
N ARG A 2 -1.28 -13.08 -4.42
CA ARG A 2 -0.38 -12.32 -5.32
C ARG A 2 0.84 -11.83 -4.55
N LEU A 3 2.03 -11.89 -5.15
CA LEU A 3 3.25 -11.36 -4.56
C LEU A 3 3.69 -10.10 -5.30
N GLY A 4 3.98 -9.04 -4.54
CA GLY A 4 4.42 -7.77 -5.06
C GLY A 4 5.49 -7.12 -4.21
N VAL A 5 5.91 -5.93 -4.62
CA VAL A 5 7.00 -5.18 -3.99
C VAL A 5 6.62 -3.73 -3.75
N MET A 6 7.07 -3.18 -2.62
CA MET A 6 7.03 -1.75 -2.37
C MET A 6 8.25 -1.06 -2.99
N ILE A 7 8.01 -0.07 -3.85
CA ILE A 7 9.04 0.71 -4.54
C ILE A 7 8.94 2.19 -4.13
N GLY A 8 10.07 2.89 -4.05
CA GLY A 8 10.11 4.35 -3.85
C GLY A 8 10.15 4.82 -2.39
N ALA A 9 9.92 3.92 -1.43
CA ALA A 9 9.94 4.22 0.00
C ALA A 9 11.34 4.48 0.59
N GLU A 10 12.42 4.24 -0.17
CA GLU A 10 13.77 4.39 0.38
C GLU A 10 14.26 5.83 0.35
N ARG A 11 14.86 6.26 1.46
CA ARG A 11 15.59 7.53 1.57
C ARG A 11 16.86 7.45 0.73
N GLY A 12 17.25 8.56 0.11
CA GLY A 12 18.47 8.58 -0.69
C GLY A 12 18.66 9.88 -1.48
N ASP A 13 19.71 9.89 -2.29
CA ASP A 13 20.04 10.98 -3.21
C ASP A 13 18.93 11.16 -4.26
N MET A 14 18.26 12.32 -4.22
CA MET A 14 17.17 12.68 -5.13
C MET A 14 17.61 12.64 -6.59
N ALA A 15 18.89 12.95 -6.89
CA ALA A 15 19.41 12.95 -8.25
C ALA A 15 19.42 11.54 -8.88
N ARG A 16 19.52 10.48 -8.06
CA ARG A 16 19.57 9.08 -8.53
C ARG A 16 18.27 8.32 -8.28
N LYS A 17 17.36 8.91 -7.50
CA LYS A 17 16.16 8.22 -7.02
C LYS A 17 15.24 7.81 -8.18
N VAL A 18 15.10 8.65 -9.20
CA VAL A 18 14.32 8.33 -10.41
C VAL A 18 14.92 7.14 -11.17
N THR A 19 16.23 7.16 -11.45
CA THR A 19 16.91 6.03 -12.12
C THR A 19 16.80 4.74 -11.33
N LYS A 20 16.90 4.83 -10.00
CA LYS A 20 16.72 3.67 -9.12
C LYS A 20 15.28 3.15 -9.14
N LEU A 21 14.28 4.04 -9.14
CA LEU A 21 12.87 3.66 -9.23
C LEU A 21 12.59 2.88 -10.52
N VAL A 22 13.11 3.37 -11.66
CA VAL A 22 13.02 2.68 -12.96
C VAL A 22 13.68 1.30 -12.92
N SER A 23 14.91 1.21 -12.43
CA SER A 23 15.61 -0.08 -12.29
C SER A 23 14.87 -1.05 -11.36
N ASP A 24 14.26 -0.54 -10.29
CA ASP A 24 13.54 -1.34 -9.30
C ASP A 24 12.23 -1.90 -9.88
N ILE A 25 11.51 -1.14 -10.71
CA ILE A 25 10.28 -1.63 -11.36
C ILE A 25 10.56 -2.58 -12.53
N GLU A 26 11.60 -2.32 -13.33
CA GLU A 26 12.02 -3.23 -14.41
C GLU A 26 12.48 -4.58 -13.84
N TRP A 27 13.18 -4.56 -12.71
CA TRP A 27 13.48 -5.78 -11.95
C TRP A 27 12.20 -6.47 -11.47
N ALA A 28 11.26 -5.75 -10.85
CA ALA A 28 10.04 -6.36 -10.33
C ALA A 28 9.23 -7.08 -11.42
N GLU A 29 9.11 -6.46 -12.60
CA GLU A 29 8.41 -7.07 -13.73
C GLU A 29 9.14 -8.29 -14.29
N SER A 30 10.46 -8.18 -14.52
CA SER A 30 11.29 -9.30 -15.01
C SER A 30 11.37 -10.47 -14.02
N ALA A 31 11.34 -10.17 -12.72
CA ALA A 31 11.27 -11.17 -11.64
C ALA A 31 9.91 -11.87 -11.55
N GLY A 32 8.91 -11.44 -12.33
CA GLY A 32 7.60 -12.08 -12.33
C GLY A 32 6.68 -11.61 -11.22
N MET A 33 6.94 -10.47 -10.55
CA MET A 33 6.04 -9.93 -9.53
C MET A 33 4.67 -9.59 -10.14
N ASP A 34 3.63 -9.75 -9.32
CA ASP A 34 2.24 -9.54 -9.71
C ASP A 34 1.78 -8.09 -9.48
N THR A 35 2.35 -7.42 -8.46
CA THR A 35 2.03 -6.03 -8.09
C THR A 35 3.27 -5.22 -7.69
N ALA A 36 3.23 -3.89 -7.86
CA ALA A 36 4.19 -2.96 -7.30
C ALA A 36 3.48 -1.77 -6.64
N TRP A 37 3.86 -1.41 -5.41
CA TRP A 37 3.17 -0.43 -4.58
C TRP A 37 4.05 0.78 -4.27
N MET A 38 3.57 1.97 -4.60
CA MET A 38 4.25 3.25 -4.35
C MET A 38 3.56 4.00 -3.20
N PRO A 39 4.22 4.18 -2.04
CA PRO A 39 3.69 4.99 -0.96
C PRO A 39 3.87 6.49 -1.22
N GLN A 40 2.97 7.32 -0.68
CA GLN A 40 3.20 8.76 -0.57
C GLN A 40 3.91 9.07 0.75
N VAL A 41 5.18 9.46 0.67
CA VAL A 41 5.95 9.94 1.83
C VAL A 41 5.97 11.47 1.80
N PRO A 42 5.73 12.18 2.93
CA PRO A 42 5.57 13.65 2.93
C PRO A 42 6.76 14.45 2.38
N ASN A 43 7.98 13.92 2.56
CA ASN A 43 9.22 14.59 2.17
C ASN A 43 9.82 13.96 0.90
N ASP A 44 8.97 13.48 0.00
CA ASP A 44 9.35 12.67 -1.15
C ASP A 44 8.54 13.01 -2.40
N PHE A 45 8.82 12.33 -3.51
CA PHE A 45 8.09 12.53 -4.76
C PHE A 45 6.60 12.19 -4.65
N ASP A 46 5.81 12.84 -5.50
CA ASP A 46 4.40 12.49 -5.70
C ASP A 46 4.26 11.05 -6.22
N CYS A 47 3.46 10.25 -5.53
CA CYS A 47 3.35 8.83 -5.80
C CYS A 47 2.68 8.55 -7.15
N LEU A 48 1.64 9.28 -7.55
CA LEU A 48 0.96 9.07 -8.84
C LEU A 48 1.86 9.42 -10.03
N THR A 49 2.65 10.49 -9.90
CA THR A 49 3.67 10.87 -10.89
C THR A 49 4.72 9.77 -11.05
N MET A 50 5.21 9.19 -9.94
CA MET A 50 6.16 8.07 -10.01
C MET A 50 5.51 6.79 -10.53
N VAL A 51 4.23 6.53 -10.23
CA VAL A 51 3.49 5.39 -10.79
C VAL A 51 3.30 5.53 -12.30
N ALA A 52 3.04 6.74 -12.82
CA ALA A 52 3.00 6.99 -14.27
C ALA A 52 4.34 6.66 -14.95
N LEU A 53 5.46 7.01 -14.31
CA LEU A 53 6.79 6.66 -14.80
C LEU A 53 7.00 5.13 -14.80
N MET A 54 6.63 4.46 -13.69
CA MET A 54 6.71 2.99 -13.61
C MET A 54 5.84 2.29 -14.67
N ALA A 55 4.67 2.85 -14.96
CA ALA A 55 3.77 2.36 -16.00
C ALA A 55 4.40 2.42 -17.39
N ALA A 56 5.13 3.49 -17.71
CA ALA A 56 5.82 3.64 -18.99
C ALA A 56 6.98 2.64 -19.20
N HIS A 57 7.51 2.07 -18.12
CA HIS A 57 8.60 1.08 -18.14
C HIS A 57 8.11 -0.36 -17.95
N THR A 58 6.80 -0.59 -17.92
CA THR A 58 6.25 -1.93 -17.71
C THR A 58 5.03 -2.23 -18.57
N SER A 59 4.66 -3.51 -18.69
CA SER A 59 3.57 -3.95 -19.57
C SER A 59 2.55 -4.91 -18.95
N ARG A 60 2.91 -5.60 -17.86
CA ARG A 60 2.13 -6.65 -17.22
C ARG A 60 1.85 -6.36 -15.75
N ILE A 61 2.87 -5.93 -15.00
CA ILE A 61 2.75 -5.78 -13.54
C ILE A 61 1.65 -4.78 -13.18
N GLU A 62 0.81 -5.11 -12.21
CA GLU A 62 -0.17 -4.16 -11.67
C GLU A 62 0.55 -3.14 -10.78
N LEU A 63 0.17 -1.89 -10.89
CA LEU A 63 0.77 -0.79 -10.15
C LEU A 63 -0.25 -0.26 -9.15
N GLY A 64 0.17 0.00 -7.91
CA GLY A 64 -0.72 0.51 -6.89
C GLY A 64 -0.12 1.64 -6.08
N THR A 65 -0.98 2.46 -5.49
CA THR A 65 -0.59 3.47 -4.51
C THR A 65 -0.81 2.94 -3.08
N ALA A 66 0.09 3.24 -2.16
CA ALA A 66 0.03 2.72 -0.78
C ALA A 66 0.36 3.79 0.30
N VAL A 67 -0.42 4.85 0.47
CA VAL A 67 -1.63 5.28 -0.27
C VAL A 67 -1.56 6.77 -0.57
N VAL A 68 -2.39 7.24 -1.51
CA VAL A 68 -2.58 8.67 -1.76
C VAL A 68 -3.33 9.32 -0.58
N PRO A 69 -2.81 10.42 0.01
CA PRO A 69 -3.48 11.10 1.11
C PRO A 69 -4.69 11.89 0.63
N LEU A 70 -5.85 11.63 1.21
CA LEU A 70 -7.11 12.26 0.79
C LEU A 70 -7.15 13.76 1.06
N GLN A 71 -6.67 14.20 2.22
CA GLN A 71 -6.83 15.60 2.66
C GLN A 71 -6.03 16.60 1.81
N ALA A 72 -4.99 16.14 1.10
CA ALA A 72 -4.11 17.03 0.35
C ALA A 72 -4.72 17.53 -0.98
N GLN A 73 -5.85 16.97 -1.42
CA GLN A 73 -6.43 17.29 -2.73
C GLN A 73 -7.92 16.97 -2.85
N HIS A 74 -8.59 17.67 -3.75
CA HIS A 74 -10.02 17.48 -4.03
C HIS A 74 -10.31 16.14 -4.74
N PRO A 75 -11.42 15.43 -4.45
CA PRO A 75 -11.75 14.14 -5.06
C PRO A 75 -11.78 14.15 -6.60
N ILE A 76 -12.33 15.20 -7.23
CA ILE A 76 -12.32 15.36 -8.68
C ILE A 76 -10.88 15.50 -9.25
N ALA A 77 -9.98 16.17 -8.53
CA ALA A 77 -8.60 16.30 -8.97
C ALA A 77 -7.88 14.94 -8.92
N LEU A 78 -8.08 14.19 -7.83
CA LEU A 78 -7.55 12.84 -7.69
C LEU A 78 -8.11 11.89 -8.76
N ALA A 79 -9.42 11.93 -9.02
CA ALA A 79 -10.04 11.12 -10.06
C ALA A 79 -9.37 11.35 -11.42
N ARG A 80 -9.15 12.60 -11.81
CA ARG A 80 -8.49 12.96 -13.09
C ARG A 80 -7.04 12.47 -13.16
N GLN A 81 -6.28 12.64 -12.08
CA GLN A 81 -4.90 12.16 -12.00
C GLN A 81 -4.87 10.63 -12.11
N ALA A 82 -5.68 9.92 -11.32
CA ALA A 82 -5.74 8.48 -11.31
C ALA A 82 -6.18 7.90 -12.66
N LEU A 83 -7.21 8.47 -13.31
CA LEU A 83 -7.65 8.05 -14.64
C LEU A 83 -6.56 8.27 -15.71
N SER A 84 -5.80 9.36 -15.61
CA SER A 84 -4.67 9.61 -16.51
C SER A 84 -3.58 8.55 -16.33
N VAL A 85 -3.22 8.24 -15.09
CA VAL A 85 -2.22 7.20 -14.77
C VAL A 85 -2.73 5.81 -15.18
N HIS A 86 -4.01 5.51 -14.95
CA HIS A 86 -4.63 4.24 -15.33
C HIS A 86 -4.62 4.03 -16.84
N ALA A 87 -4.87 5.09 -17.63
CA ALA A 87 -4.74 5.06 -19.09
C ALA A 87 -3.28 4.80 -19.54
N VAL A 88 -2.30 5.50 -18.94
CA VAL A 88 -0.86 5.25 -19.21
C VAL A 88 -0.46 3.82 -18.84
N ALA A 89 -1.01 3.29 -17.75
CA ALA A 89 -0.78 1.92 -17.30
C ALA A 89 -1.53 0.88 -18.13
N GLY A 90 -2.35 1.26 -19.11
CA GLY A 90 -3.15 0.31 -19.89
C GLY A 90 -4.10 -0.52 -19.03
N GLY A 91 -4.74 0.12 -18.04
CA GLY A 91 -5.70 -0.55 -17.16
C GLY A 91 -5.13 -1.14 -15.88
N ARG A 92 -3.82 -1.01 -15.64
CA ARG A 92 -3.10 -1.73 -14.57
C ARG A 92 -2.95 -0.95 -13.25
N LEU A 93 -3.65 0.17 -13.07
CA LEU A 93 -3.60 0.92 -11.80
C LEU A 93 -4.62 0.38 -10.79
N ALA A 94 -4.19 0.12 -9.56
CA ALA A 94 -5.02 -0.03 -8.37
C ALA A 94 -4.82 1.19 -7.45
N LEU A 95 -5.85 2.01 -7.30
CA LEU A 95 -5.77 3.27 -6.56
C LEU A 95 -5.98 3.03 -5.06
N GLY A 96 -4.88 2.93 -4.31
CA GLY A 96 -4.93 2.97 -2.85
C GLY A 96 -5.00 4.42 -2.33
N VAL A 97 -5.98 4.70 -1.50
CA VAL A 97 -6.25 6.00 -0.87
C VAL A 97 -6.41 5.88 0.64
N GLY A 98 -6.27 6.98 1.37
CA GLY A 98 -6.65 6.98 2.78
C GLY A 98 -6.31 8.27 3.51
N PRO A 99 -6.79 8.41 4.75
CA PRO A 99 -6.40 9.53 5.59
C PRO A 99 -4.90 9.43 5.92
N SER A 100 -4.18 10.54 5.77
CA SER A 100 -2.81 10.64 6.28
C SER A 100 -2.80 10.69 7.82
N HIS A 101 -1.61 10.72 8.42
CA HIS A 101 -1.48 10.90 9.86
C HIS A 101 -1.86 12.32 10.30
N HIS A 102 -2.44 12.44 11.49
CA HIS A 102 -2.94 13.71 12.00
C HIS A 102 -1.88 14.83 12.02
N TRP A 103 -0.64 14.52 12.37
CA TRP A 103 0.46 15.50 12.38
C TRP A 103 0.88 15.93 10.96
N ILE A 104 0.77 15.05 9.96
CA ILE A 104 1.03 15.43 8.56
C ILE A 104 -0.07 16.40 8.11
N VAL A 105 -1.33 16.03 8.31
CA VAL A 105 -2.47 16.85 7.85
C VAL A 105 -2.53 18.18 8.58
N ARG A 106 -2.52 18.16 9.92
CA ARG A 106 -2.71 19.36 10.74
C ARG A 106 -1.43 20.18 10.87
N ASP A 107 -0.32 19.53 11.24
CA ASP A 107 0.89 20.26 11.68
C ASP A 107 1.82 20.60 10.50
N MET A 108 1.88 19.76 9.46
CA MET A 108 2.69 20.03 8.25
C MET A 108 1.91 20.76 7.15
N LEU A 109 0.68 20.32 6.84
CA LEU A 109 -0.12 20.89 5.76
C LEU A 109 -1.07 22.01 6.20
N GLY A 110 -1.33 22.16 7.51
CA GLY A 110 -2.22 23.19 8.04
C GLY A 110 -3.71 22.92 7.78
N LEU A 111 -4.09 21.66 7.56
CA LEU A 111 -5.45 21.26 7.19
C LEU A 111 -6.23 20.67 8.39
N PRO A 112 -7.58 20.75 8.40
CA PRO A 112 -8.41 20.13 9.43
C PRO A 112 -8.25 18.60 9.50
N TYR A 113 -8.33 18.03 10.72
CA TYR A 113 -8.25 16.58 10.95
C TYR A 113 -9.20 16.13 12.07
N ASP A 114 -10.50 16.35 11.90
CA ASP A 114 -11.48 16.07 12.98
C ASP A 114 -12.11 14.68 12.87
N LYS A 115 -12.81 14.42 11.76
CA LYS A 115 -13.58 13.19 11.54
C LYS A 115 -13.04 12.42 10.33
N PRO A 116 -11.83 11.83 10.41
CA PRO A 116 -11.18 11.22 9.24
C PRO A 116 -12.00 10.11 8.60
N ALA A 117 -12.78 9.35 9.37
CA ALA A 117 -13.68 8.32 8.81
C ALA A 117 -14.88 8.91 8.06
N ALA A 118 -15.52 9.96 8.59
CA ALA A 118 -16.63 10.64 7.91
C ALA A 118 -16.13 11.33 6.65
N TYR A 119 -15.01 12.06 6.74
CA TYR A 119 -14.37 12.69 5.58
C TYR A 119 -14.00 11.67 4.50
N THR A 120 -13.50 10.49 4.89
CA THR A 120 -13.18 9.42 3.92
C THR A 120 -14.44 8.90 3.23
N ARG A 121 -15.57 8.76 3.95
CA ARG A 121 -16.86 8.39 3.34
C ARG A 121 -17.28 9.38 2.29
N ASP A 122 -17.37 10.65 2.68
CA ASP A 122 -17.81 11.74 1.81
C ASP A 122 -16.92 11.87 0.58
N TYR A 123 -15.60 11.67 0.76
CA TYR A 123 -14.64 11.69 -0.33
C TYR A 123 -14.84 10.53 -1.30
N LEU A 124 -15.03 9.32 -0.79
CA LEU A 124 -15.22 8.12 -1.62
C LEU A 124 -16.53 8.18 -2.42
N GLU A 125 -17.58 8.79 -1.88
CA GLU A 125 -18.83 9.03 -2.64
C GLU A 125 -18.58 9.86 -3.90
N VAL A 126 -17.86 10.98 -3.76
CA VAL A 126 -17.49 11.82 -4.92
C VAL A 126 -16.50 11.11 -5.84
N LEU A 127 -15.47 10.47 -5.28
CA LEU A 127 -14.42 9.80 -6.06
C LEU A 127 -15.00 8.65 -6.88
N ASN A 128 -15.82 7.78 -6.29
CA ASN A 128 -16.42 6.66 -6.99
C ASN A 128 -17.38 7.11 -8.09
N ALA A 129 -18.17 8.17 -7.84
CA ALA A 129 -19.02 8.78 -8.87
C ALA A 129 -18.18 9.31 -10.05
N ALA A 130 -17.04 9.94 -9.78
CA ALA A 130 -16.13 10.43 -10.81
C ALA A 130 -15.39 9.33 -11.60
N LEU A 131 -15.18 8.15 -10.99
CA LEU A 131 -14.52 7.01 -11.63
C LEU A 131 -15.49 6.12 -12.43
N ALA A 132 -16.80 6.20 -12.16
CA ALA A 132 -17.82 5.35 -12.76
C ALA A 132 -17.96 5.52 -14.30
N GLY A 133 -17.59 6.69 -14.83
CA GLY A 133 -17.53 6.95 -16.26
C GLY A 133 -18.16 8.28 -16.68
N PRO A 134 -18.30 8.52 -17.99
CA PRO A 134 -18.84 9.77 -18.51
C PRO A 134 -20.23 10.10 -17.96
N GLY A 135 -20.45 11.36 -17.60
CA GLY A 135 -21.69 11.84 -17.00
C GLY A 135 -21.45 12.97 -16.01
N ASP A 136 -22.50 13.37 -15.31
CA ASP A 136 -22.42 14.38 -14.27
C ASP A 136 -22.08 13.72 -12.92
N VAL A 137 -21.05 14.26 -12.26
CA VAL A 137 -20.75 13.97 -10.86
C VAL A 137 -21.51 14.98 -10.01
N ASP A 138 -22.71 14.60 -9.59
CA ASP A 138 -23.60 15.39 -8.74
C ASP A 138 -23.67 14.76 -7.35
N VAL A 139 -22.83 15.24 -6.43
CA VAL A 139 -22.74 14.73 -5.06
C VAL A 139 -22.74 15.90 -4.08
N GLU A 140 -23.72 15.89 -3.18
CA GLU A 140 -23.81 16.81 -2.05
C GLU A 140 -23.86 16.00 -0.75
N ASN A 141 -22.84 16.17 0.10
CA ASN A 141 -22.73 15.54 1.41
C ASN A 141 -22.11 16.52 2.42
N ASP A 142 -21.77 16.04 3.62
CA ASP A 142 -21.32 16.90 4.73
C ASP A 142 -20.01 17.64 4.41
N SER A 143 -19.15 17.08 3.53
CA SER A 143 -17.84 17.64 3.20
C SER A 143 -17.77 18.30 1.81
N PHE A 144 -18.64 17.93 0.88
CA PHE A 144 -18.54 18.33 -0.53
C PHE A 144 -19.89 18.71 -1.14
N THR A 145 -19.88 19.75 -1.97
CA THR A 145 -20.96 20.12 -2.90
C THR A 145 -20.34 20.16 -4.29
N VAL A 146 -20.56 19.11 -5.08
CA VAL A 146 -19.88 18.89 -6.36
C VAL A 146 -20.92 18.71 -7.47
N HIS A 147 -20.80 19.54 -8.50
CA HIS A 147 -21.49 19.42 -9.78
C HIS A 147 -20.44 19.51 -10.87
N ASN A 148 -19.93 18.36 -11.31
CA ASN A 148 -18.82 18.32 -12.26
C ASN A 148 -19.09 17.34 -13.39
N PRO A 149 -19.13 17.79 -14.66
CA PRO A 149 -19.19 16.88 -15.79
C PRO A 149 -17.84 16.15 -15.94
N THR A 150 -17.89 14.85 -16.23
CA THR A 150 -16.73 14.04 -16.60
C THR A 150 -16.97 13.35 -17.95
N VAL A 151 -15.89 13.17 -18.70
CA VAL A 151 -15.86 12.41 -19.96
C VAL A 151 -14.91 11.22 -19.89
N LEU A 152 -14.26 11.03 -18.75
CA LEU A 152 -13.28 9.97 -18.54
C LEU A 152 -13.95 8.81 -17.79
N ALA A 153 -13.55 7.58 -18.11
CA ALA A 153 -13.90 6.35 -17.39
C ALA A 153 -12.63 5.56 -17.08
N ALA A 154 -12.70 4.76 -16.01
CA ALA A 154 -11.77 3.65 -15.85
C ALA A 154 -12.26 2.48 -16.70
N ASP A 155 -11.60 2.26 -17.84
CA ASP A 155 -11.80 1.06 -18.67
C ASP A 155 -10.44 0.36 -18.91
N PRO A 156 -10.22 -0.85 -18.35
CA PRO A 156 -11.12 -1.60 -17.46
C PRO A 156 -11.37 -0.89 -16.12
N PRO A 157 -12.34 -1.35 -15.30
CA PRO A 157 -12.58 -0.75 -13.98
C PRO A 157 -11.33 -0.70 -13.11
N MET A 158 -11.04 0.46 -12.51
CA MET A 158 -9.89 0.70 -11.65
C MET A 158 -10.24 0.34 -10.20
N PRO A 159 -9.55 -0.63 -9.58
CA PRO A 159 -9.78 -0.96 -8.17
C PRO A 159 -9.44 0.23 -7.26
N VAL A 160 -10.32 0.53 -6.31
CA VAL A 160 -10.06 1.51 -5.24
C VAL A 160 -9.88 0.77 -3.93
N LEU A 161 -8.76 1.00 -3.25
CA LEU A 161 -8.44 0.37 -1.97
C LEU A 161 -8.26 1.45 -0.90
N VAL A 162 -8.71 1.18 0.33
CA VAL A 162 -8.66 2.16 1.42
C VAL A 162 -7.67 1.73 2.49
N ALA A 163 -6.79 2.62 2.96
CA ALA A 163 -5.97 2.35 4.13
C ALA A 163 -6.84 2.27 5.40
N ALA A 164 -7.23 1.04 5.78
CA ALA A 164 -8.20 0.79 6.84
C ALA A 164 -7.65 -0.18 7.89
N LEU A 165 -7.50 0.30 9.13
CA LEU A 165 -7.07 -0.50 10.30
C LEU A 165 -8.16 -0.60 11.38
N GLY A 166 -8.88 0.50 11.61
CA GLY A 166 -9.92 0.58 12.64
C GLY A 166 -11.26 0.00 12.18
N PRO A 167 -12.13 -0.45 13.10
CA PRO A 167 -13.40 -1.09 12.75
C PRO A 167 -14.30 -0.22 11.85
N VAL A 168 -14.40 1.07 12.14
CA VAL A 168 -15.23 2.01 11.33
C VAL A 168 -14.67 2.15 9.91
N MET A 169 -13.35 2.23 9.76
CA MET A 169 -12.72 2.36 8.44
C MET A 169 -12.78 1.04 7.66
N LEU A 170 -12.69 -0.11 8.34
CA LEU A 170 -12.85 -1.43 7.70
C LEU A 170 -14.28 -1.64 7.21
N GLN A 171 -15.28 -1.18 7.98
CA GLN A 171 -16.66 -1.17 7.52
C GLN A 171 -16.81 -0.30 6.27
N LEU A 172 -16.28 0.93 6.30
CA LEU A 172 -16.30 1.83 5.15
C LEU A 172 -15.64 1.21 3.91
N ALA A 173 -14.46 0.62 4.07
CA ALA A 173 -13.72 -0.01 2.99
C ALA A 173 -14.51 -1.17 2.38
N GLY A 174 -15.18 -1.98 3.20
CA GLY A 174 -16.05 -3.06 2.71
C GLY A 174 -17.30 -2.56 1.99
N GLU A 175 -17.88 -1.43 2.42
CA GLU A 175 -19.10 -0.86 1.81
C GLU A 175 -18.82 -0.09 0.50
N LEU A 176 -17.71 0.64 0.42
CA LEU A 176 -17.49 1.65 -0.63
C LEU A 176 -16.27 1.42 -1.50
N ALA A 177 -15.41 0.46 -1.17
CA ALA A 177 -14.16 0.20 -1.89
C ALA A 177 -14.02 -1.29 -2.26
N ASP A 178 -12.93 -1.62 -2.94
CA ASP A 178 -12.63 -2.97 -3.41
C ASP A 178 -11.68 -3.71 -2.45
N GLY A 179 -11.29 -3.08 -1.35
CA GLY A 179 -10.40 -3.67 -0.36
C GLY A 179 -9.65 -2.68 0.52
N THR A 180 -8.61 -3.18 1.18
CA THR A 180 -7.75 -2.42 2.10
C THR A 180 -6.27 -2.55 1.75
N VAL A 181 -5.52 -1.45 1.98
CA VAL A 181 -4.04 -1.44 1.95
C VAL A 181 -3.50 -1.29 3.37
N LEU A 182 -2.74 -2.28 3.79
CA LEU A 182 -2.15 -2.36 5.12
C LEU A 182 -0.64 -2.20 5.02
N TRP A 183 -0.06 -1.54 6.01
CA TRP A 183 1.36 -1.50 6.23
C TRP A 183 1.61 -2.02 7.64
N MET A 184 2.48 -3.02 7.80
CA MET A 184 2.91 -3.48 9.13
C MET A 184 1.76 -3.98 10.02
N ALA A 185 0.81 -4.69 9.40
CA ALA A 185 -0.15 -5.55 10.10
C ALA A 185 0.42 -6.97 10.11
N ASP A 186 0.41 -7.65 11.26
CA ASP A 186 0.75 -9.07 11.31
C ASP A 186 -0.43 -9.98 10.96
N GLU A 187 -0.10 -11.25 10.77
CA GLU A 187 -0.98 -12.33 10.36
C GLU A 187 -2.17 -12.45 11.31
N LYS A 188 -1.93 -12.38 12.63
CA LYS A 188 -2.96 -12.47 13.66
C LYS A 188 -3.91 -11.28 13.62
N ALA A 189 -3.40 -10.05 13.58
CA ALA A 189 -4.24 -8.86 13.48
C ALA A 189 -5.07 -8.87 12.18
N ILE A 190 -4.52 -9.40 11.10
CA ILE A 190 -5.26 -9.56 9.84
C ILE A 190 -6.37 -10.60 9.99
N GLY A 191 -6.04 -11.82 10.41
CA GLY A 191 -6.98 -12.95 10.48
C GLY A 191 -8.09 -12.78 11.52
N ASP A 192 -7.76 -12.24 12.70
CA ASP A 192 -8.72 -12.12 13.80
C ASP A 192 -9.60 -10.86 13.69
N HIS A 193 -9.09 -9.80 13.06
CA HIS A 193 -9.73 -8.48 13.10
C HIS A 193 -10.01 -7.88 11.72
N ILE A 194 -9.04 -7.84 10.81
CA ILE A 194 -9.21 -7.12 9.53
C ILE A 194 -10.09 -7.93 8.58
N ALA A 195 -9.63 -9.13 8.20
CA ALA A 195 -10.29 -9.98 7.22
C ALA A 195 -11.77 -10.26 7.53
N PRO A 196 -12.16 -10.67 8.76
CA PRO A 196 -13.57 -10.92 9.06
C PRO A 196 -14.43 -9.65 9.02
N LYS A 197 -13.89 -8.48 9.43
CA LYS A 197 -14.67 -7.24 9.47
C LYS A 197 -14.92 -6.66 8.09
N ILE A 198 -13.88 -6.55 7.26
CA ILE A 198 -14.03 -6.00 5.90
C ILE A 198 -14.86 -6.94 5.03
N SER A 199 -14.68 -8.25 5.15
CA SER A 199 -15.47 -9.24 4.40
C SER A 199 -16.93 -9.22 4.80
N LYS A 200 -17.23 -9.09 6.11
CA LYS A 200 -18.61 -8.93 6.58
C LYS A 200 -19.25 -7.66 6.03
N ALA A 201 -18.56 -6.53 6.09
CA ALA A 201 -19.09 -5.26 5.59
C ALA A 201 -19.35 -5.30 4.07
N ALA A 202 -18.44 -5.91 3.29
CA ALA A 202 -18.65 -6.13 1.86
C ALA A 202 -19.86 -7.04 1.58
N ALA A 203 -19.99 -8.15 2.32
CA ALA A 203 -21.11 -9.07 2.17
C ALA A 203 -22.45 -8.42 2.54
N ASP A 204 -22.51 -7.68 3.66
CA ASP A 204 -23.71 -6.95 4.09
C ASP A 204 -24.12 -5.88 3.05
N ALA A 205 -23.16 -5.32 2.31
CA ALA A 205 -23.37 -4.37 1.22
C ALA A 205 -23.61 -5.02 -0.16
N GLY A 206 -23.61 -6.36 -0.26
CA GLY A 206 -23.80 -7.08 -1.52
C GLY A 206 -22.63 -6.96 -2.50
N ARG A 207 -21.41 -6.67 -2.01
CA ARG A 207 -20.20 -6.49 -2.82
C ARG A 207 -19.36 -7.77 -2.89
N PRO A 208 -18.47 -7.89 -3.90
CA PRO A 208 -17.48 -8.97 -3.97
C PRO A 208 -16.56 -9.02 -2.74
N ALA A 209 -15.90 -10.15 -2.54
CA ALA A 209 -14.92 -10.31 -1.49
C ALA A 209 -13.79 -9.25 -1.64
N PRO A 210 -13.45 -8.52 -0.56
CA PRO A 210 -12.49 -7.43 -0.62
C PRO A 210 -11.06 -7.94 -0.81
N ARG A 211 -10.24 -7.18 -1.52
CA ARG A 211 -8.78 -7.36 -1.54
C ARG A 211 -8.17 -6.93 -0.20
N ILE A 212 -7.17 -7.66 0.26
CA ILE A 212 -6.40 -7.35 1.46
C ILE A 212 -4.94 -7.33 1.07
N VAL A 213 -4.37 -6.12 0.96
CA VAL A 213 -2.96 -5.91 0.65
C VAL A 213 -2.18 -5.77 1.95
N ALA A 214 -1.25 -6.67 2.23
CA ALA A 214 -0.38 -6.60 3.40
C ALA A 214 1.04 -6.19 3.01
N GLY A 215 1.52 -5.06 3.54
CA GLY A 215 2.88 -4.59 3.34
C GLY A 215 3.80 -4.96 4.50
N ILE A 216 4.89 -5.68 4.22
CA ILE A 216 5.84 -6.14 5.25
C ILE A 216 7.31 -5.90 4.87
N PRO A 217 8.21 -5.64 5.83
CA PRO A 217 9.64 -5.66 5.57
C PRO A 217 10.18 -7.09 5.45
N VAL A 218 11.06 -7.33 4.49
CA VAL A 218 11.67 -8.64 4.25
C VAL A 218 13.20 -8.52 4.13
N CYS A 219 13.92 -9.41 4.81
CA CYS A 219 15.37 -9.46 4.83
C CYS A 219 15.86 -10.91 4.71
N LEU A 220 16.55 -11.25 3.62
CA LEU A 220 17.28 -12.50 3.57
C LEU A 220 18.58 -12.35 4.36
N CYS A 221 18.73 -13.14 5.41
CA CYS A 221 19.91 -13.13 6.26
C CYS A 221 20.15 -14.50 6.92
N ALA A 222 21.34 -14.71 7.48
CA ALA A 222 21.59 -15.90 8.31
C ALA A 222 20.75 -15.85 9.59
N ASN A 223 20.46 -17.01 10.18
CA ASN A 223 19.69 -17.07 11.44
C ASN A 223 20.35 -16.27 12.58
N SER A 224 21.68 -16.16 12.58
CA SER A 224 22.44 -15.33 13.53
C SER A 224 22.28 -13.82 13.32
N GLU A 225 21.72 -13.38 12.19
CA GLU A 225 21.55 -11.98 11.81
C GLU A 225 20.10 -11.50 11.90
N ILE A 226 19.16 -12.36 12.33
CA ILE A 226 17.74 -12.01 12.44
C ILE A 226 17.56 -10.82 13.38
N ASP A 227 18.21 -10.81 14.54
CA ASP A 227 18.10 -9.71 15.49
C ASP A 227 18.64 -8.39 14.91
N ALA A 228 19.73 -8.45 14.13
CA ALA A 228 20.25 -7.27 13.43
C ALA A 228 19.26 -6.72 12.38
N ALA A 229 18.54 -7.60 11.68
CA ALA A 229 17.46 -7.21 10.77
C ALA A 229 16.29 -6.57 11.53
N LYS A 230 15.86 -7.14 12.66
CA LYS A 230 14.80 -6.58 13.51
C LYS A 230 15.18 -5.22 14.07
N GLU A 231 16.39 -5.07 14.60
CA GLU A 231 16.89 -3.79 15.08
C GLU A 231 16.92 -2.74 13.98
N ARG A 232 17.35 -3.12 12.77
CA ARG A 232 17.32 -2.21 11.64
C ARG A 232 15.90 -1.81 11.25
N ALA A 233 14.96 -2.76 11.20
CA ALA A 233 13.55 -2.47 10.96
C ALA A 233 13.04 -1.45 11.99
N ASN A 234 13.26 -1.69 13.28
CA ASN A 234 12.92 -0.74 14.35
C ASN A 234 13.52 0.64 14.06
N ARG A 235 14.82 0.75 13.75
CA ARG A 235 15.47 2.05 13.51
C ARG A 235 14.88 2.83 12.33
N ILE A 236 14.61 2.17 11.21
CA ILE A 236 14.26 2.88 9.96
C ILE A 236 12.75 2.98 9.73
N LEU A 237 11.94 2.24 10.50
CA LEU A 237 10.48 2.18 10.38
C LEU A 237 9.77 2.67 11.66
N ALA A 238 10.50 3.11 12.68
CA ALA A 238 9.98 3.61 13.97
C ALA A 238 8.94 4.73 13.84
N GLU A 239 8.90 5.47 12.73
CA GLU A 239 7.87 6.50 12.48
C GLU A 239 6.45 5.91 12.51
N ALA A 240 6.28 4.60 12.29
CA ALA A 240 5.01 3.95 12.49
C ALA A 240 4.68 3.67 13.97
N GLU A 241 5.68 3.46 14.83
CA GLU A 241 5.49 3.19 16.26
C GLU A 241 4.95 4.41 17.02
N THR A 242 5.10 5.62 16.47
CA THR A 242 4.56 6.84 17.05
C THR A 242 3.09 7.08 16.66
N SER A 243 2.53 6.29 15.74
CA SER A 243 1.12 6.42 15.34
C SER A 243 0.21 5.60 16.25
N PRO A 244 -0.80 6.22 16.90
CA PRO A 244 -1.76 5.49 17.74
C PRO A 244 -2.50 4.37 16.99
N ASN A 245 -2.64 4.49 15.67
CA ASN A 245 -3.32 3.48 14.85
C ASN A 245 -2.47 2.21 14.66
N TYR A 246 -1.15 2.35 14.50
CA TYR A 246 -0.24 1.21 14.41
C TYR A 246 0.01 0.58 15.79
N GLN A 247 0.06 1.39 16.86
CA GLN A 247 0.13 0.87 18.23
C GLN A 247 -1.06 -0.05 18.56
N ARG A 248 -2.30 0.38 18.27
CA ARG A 248 -3.50 -0.45 18.45
C ARG A 248 -3.51 -1.72 17.60
N LEU A 249 -2.76 -1.73 16.49
CA LEU A 249 -2.65 -2.89 15.62
C LEU A 249 -1.67 -3.91 16.23
N LEU A 250 -0.52 -3.42 16.72
CA LEU A 250 0.44 -4.23 17.50
C LEU A 250 -0.24 -4.86 18.73
N ASP A 251 -1.08 -4.11 19.45
CA ASP A 251 -1.83 -4.61 20.61
C ASP A 251 -2.77 -5.80 20.30
N ARG A 252 -3.15 -5.96 19.02
CA ARG A 252 -4.03 -7.07 18.56
C ARG A 252 -3.25 -8.24 17.99
N GLY A 253 -2.03 -7.98 17.55
CA GLY A 253 -1.13 -8.91 16.91
C GLY A 253 -0.26 -9.68 17.89
N ASP A 254 0.66 -10.47 17.34
CA ASP A 254 1.73 -11.16 18.07
C ASP A 254 3.01 -10.31 18.13
N ALA A 255 3.15 -9.33 17.22
CA ALA A 255 4.32 -8.47 17.17
C ALA A 255 4.36 -7.46 18.32
N ARG A 256 5.50 -7.38 19.01
CA ARG A 256 5.70 -6.44 20.13
C ARG A 256 6.28 -5.09 19.69
N ASN A 257 6.91 -5.06 18.52
CA ASN A 257 7.53 -3.90 17.90
C ASN A 257 7.61 -4.11 16.38
N VAL A 258 8.03 -3.08 15.65
CA VAL A 258 8.10 -3.15 14.18
C VAL A 258 9.09 -4.21 13.68
N GLY A 259 10.14 -4.51 14.44
CA GLY A 259 11.10 -5.55 14.12
C GLY A 259 10.47 -6.94 14.04
N ASP A 260 9.54 -7.26 14.94
CA ASP A 260 8.83 -8.55 14.93
C ASP A 260 7.96 -8.73 13.66
N LEU A 261 7.59 -7.63 12.97
CA LEU A 261 6.88 -7.65 11.69
C LEU A 261 7.77 -7.97 10.48
N CYS A 262 9.09 -7.97 10.66
CA CYS A 262 10.01 -8.28 9.57
C CYS A 262 10.12 -9.78 9.31
N ALA A 263 9.86 -10.19 8.07
CA ALA A 263 10.21 -11.51 7.59
C ALA A 263 11.74 -11.57 7.39
N ALA A 264 12.47 -11.92 8.45
CA ALA A 264 13.92 -12.02 8.46
C ALA A 264 14.36 -13.47 8.68
N GLY A 265 15.31 -13.94 7.86
CA GLY A 265 15.90 -15.28 7.97
C GLY A 265 16.19 -15.90 6.62
N ASP A 266 16.27 -17.22 6.58
CA ASP A 266 16.44 -18.00 5.37
C ASP A 266 15.16 -18.05 4.50
N MET A 267 15.30 -18.62 3.30
CA MET A 267 14.21 -18.73 2.33
C MET A 267 13.01 -19.52 2.87
N GLU A 268 13.24 -20.57 3.65
CA GLU A 268 12.16 -21.39 4.22
C GLU A 268 11.37 -20.60 5.27
N THR A 269 12.07 -19.85 6.13
CA THR A 269 11.45 -18.98 7.13
C THR A 269 10.61 -17.89 6.49
N ILE A 270 11.12 -17.25 5.44
CA ILE A 270 10.37 -16.23 4.68
C ILE A 270 9.15 -16.84 4.00
N LEU A 271 9.29 -17.99 3.33
CA LEU A 271 8.18 -18.66 2.65
C LEU A 271 7.08 -19.10 3.61
N ARG A 272 7.45 -19.65 4.78
CA ARG A 272 6.49 -20.02 5.82
C ARG A 272 5.66 -18.81 6.23
N ARG A 273 6.33 -17.69 6.51
CA ARG A 273 5.64 -16.45 6.89
C ARG A 273 4.70 -15.93 5.78
N PHE A 274 5.09 -16.07 4.51
CA PHE A 274 4.21 -15.69 3.40
C PHE A 274 2.95 -16.57 3.34
N ARG A 275 3.07 -17.87 3.65
CA ARG A 275 1.90 -18.77 3.76
C ARG A 275 1.01 -18.40 4.93
N ASP A 276 1.60 -18.05 6.08
CA ASP A 276 0.86 -17.60 7.25
C ASP A 276 0.01 -16.34 6.93
N PHE A 277 0.53 -15.39 6.15
CA PHE A 277 -0.25 -14.26 5.64
C PHE A 277 -1.39 -14.69 4.70
N ALA A 278 -1.15 -15.63 3.79
CA ALA A 278 -2.20 -16.14 2.92
C ALA A 278 -3.32 -16.81 3.71
N ASP A 279 -2.97 -17.62 4.72
CA ASP A 279 -3.92 -18.29 5.63
C ASP A 279 -4.72 -17.29 6.47
N ALA A 280 -4.12 -16.15 6.82
CA ALA A 280 -4.81 -15.03 7.47
C ALA A 280 -5.80 -14.26 6.57
N GLY A 281 -5.84 -14.58 5.26
CA GLY A 281 -6.76 -13.97 4.30
C GLY A 281 -6.15 -12.85 3.44
N VAL A 282 -4.83 -12.68 3.44
CA VAL A 282 -4.16 -11.73 2.55
C VAL A 282 -4.30 -12.16 1.09
N THR A 283 -4.74 -11.24 0.23
CA THR A 283 -4.86 -11.48 -1.22
C THR A 283 -3.61 -11.05 -1.97
N ASP A 284 -2.92 -10.02 -1.46
CA ASP A 284 -1.75 -9.41 -2.07
C ASP A 284 -0.69 -9.12 -0.98
N LEU A 285 0.50 -9.70 -1.10
CA LEU A 285 1.61 -9.42 -0.20
C LEU A 285 2.60 -8.47 -0.86
N SER A 286 2.80 -7.28 -0.30
CA SER A 286 3.73 -6.26 -0.81
C SER A 286 5.00 -6.22 0.04
N VAL A 287 6.11 -6.77 -0.48
CA VAL A 287 7.37 -6.84 0.26
C VAL A 287 8.16 -5.53 0.15
N ARG A 288 8.66 -5.02 1.28
CA ARG A 288 9.65 -3.95 1.31
C ARG A 288 11.00 -4.54 1.64
N LEU A 289 11.96 -4.41 0.72
CA LEU A 289 13.31 -4.93 0.93
C LEU A 289 13.99 -4.18 2.09
N LEU A 290 14.47 -4.94 3.07
CA LEU A 290 15.18 -4.44 4.24
C LEU A 290 16.63 -4.95 4.22
N PRO A 291 17.54 -4.29 3.49
CA PRO A 291 18.94 -4.74 3.46
C PRO A 291 19.62 -4.51 4.81
N ILE A 292 20.49 -5.41 5.23
CA ILE A 292 21.37 -5.28 6.41
C ILE A 292 22.84 -5.19 5.99
N GLY A 293 23.69 -4.65 6.85
CA GLY A 293 25.11 -4.40 6.58
C GLY A 293 25.60 -3.10 7.21
N ASP A 294 26.90 -3.02 7.44
CA ASP A 294 27.58 -1.88 8.04
C ASP A 294 28.11 -0.92 6.97
N THR A 295 28.39 -1.44 5.76
CA THR A 295 28.85 -0.64 4.63
C THR A 295 27.78 -0.49 3.55
N ARG A 296 27.97 0.50 2.67
CA ARG A 296 27.10 0.70 1.49
C ARG A 296 27.08 -0.54 0.59
N ASP A 297 28.24 -1.16 0.38
CA ASP A 297 28.37 -2.31 -0.51
C ASP A 297 27.68 -3.55 0.07
N GLU A 298 27.78 -3.75 1.39
CA GLU A 298 27.04 -4.82 2.10
C GLU A 298 25.53 -4.61 2.02
N LEU A 299 25.05 -3.38 2.22
CA LEU A 299 23.61 -3.06 2.08
C LEU A 299 23.12 -3.33 0.66
N ILE A 300 23.93 -2.99 -0.34
CA ILE A 300 23.61 -3.26 -1.75
C ILE A 300 23.56 -4.78 -1.99
N ALA A 301 24.57 -5.53 -1.53
CA ALA A 301 24.61 -6.98 -1.67
C ALA A 301 23.46 -7.68 -0.93
N SER A 302 23.11 -7.24 0.28
CA SER A 302 21.95 -7.75 1.03
C SER A 302 20.63 -7.49 0.29
N LYS A 303 20.46 -6.29 -0.29
CA LYS A 303 19.28 -5.96 -1.11
C LYS A 303 19.16 -6.92 -2.30
N TYR A 304 20.24 -7.14 -3.05
CA TYR A 304 20.21 -8.00 -4.25
C TYR A 304 20.01 -9.48 -3.93
N ARG A 305 20.65 -10.02 -2.88
CA ARG A 305 20.38 -11.41 -2.45
C ARG A 305 18.91 -11.59 -2.03
N THR A 306 18.35 -10.62 -1.30
CA THR A 306 16.93 -10.66 -0.92
C THR A 306 16.04 -10.61 -2.16
N ARG A 307 16.38 -9.79 -3.17
CA ARG A 307 15.65 -9.74 -4.45
C ARG A 307 15.59 -11.09 -5.15
N GLU A 308 16.73 -11.77 -5.27
CA GLU A 308 16.81 -13.07 -5.94
C GLU A 308 15.91 -14.10 -5.25
N VAL A 309 15.93 -14.14 -3.92
CA VAL A 309 15.05 -15.04 -3.15
C VAL A 309 13.58 -14.68 -3.33
N ILE A 310 13.21 -13.39 -3.27
CA ILE A 310 11.83 -12.97 -3.52
C ILE A 310 11.36 -13.35 -4.93
N ALA A 311 12.22 -13.20 -5.94
CA ALA A 311 11.92 -13.61 -7.32
C ALA A 311 11.67 -15.12 -7.45
N GLU A 312 12.41 -15.93 -6.69
CA GLU A 312 12.17 -17.38 -6.65
C GLU A 312 10.88 -17.73 -5.89
N LEU A 313 10.62 -17.07 -4.75
CA LEU A 313 9.40 -17.27 -3.98
C LEU A 313 8.13 -16.87 -4.74
N ALA A 314 8.20 -15.84 -5.61
CA ALA A 314 7.08 -15.45 -6.47
C ALA A 314 6.57 -16.59 -7.36
N LYS A 315 7.43 -17.57 -7.70
CA LYS A 315 7.06 -18.73 -8.49
C LYS A 315 6.36 -19.82 -7.66
N GLN A 316 6.56 -19.82 -6.34
CA GLN A 316 6.08 -20.87 -5.42
C GLN A 316 4.79 -20.51 -4.67
N VAL A 317 4.49 -19.22 -4.52
CA VAL A 317 3.31 -18.72 -3.79
C VAL A 317 2.06 -18.59 -4.72
N ARG A 318 2.25 -18.84 -6.01
CA ARG A 318 1.20 -18.86 -7.04
C ARG A 318 0.32 -20.10 -6.96
#